data_AF-A0A934A420-F1
#
_entry.id   AF-A0A934A420-F1
#
_cell.length_a   1.000
_cell.length_b   1.000
_cell.length_c   1.000
_cell.angle_alpha   90.00
_cell.angle_beta   90.00
_cell.angle_gamma   90.00
#
_symmetry.space_group_name_H-M   'P 1'
#
loop_
_entity.id
_entity.type
_entity.pdbx_description
1 polymer ?
#
loop_
_entity_poly.entity_id
_entity_poly.type
_entity_poly.pdbx_seq_one_letter_code
_entity_poly.pdbx_strand_id
1 'polypeptide(L)'
;MTNEELIVQRLDQLESQIQPLTAFARAAGELREELAPRVNEAVSALIAELADVEADFRVEDLVFLVKKLMRNINNLNFALDQFKNLVDFALTAEPLLKTSVPQLISYVDNLEQNGVFRLITVGTEVLKKVGSTYSVEEMRQIGDGLVHFIGILKKLTAPAALDLLDRAAELPARVDVTHAQPVGFWGMIGAMGDKEIQQGLGVLMEITKGLATLKTQP
;
A
#
# COMPACT_ATOMS: atom_id res chain seq x y z
N MET A 1 26.53 69.00 -50.83
CA MET A 1 26.67 67.61 -51.31
C MET A 1 26.16 67.59 -52.74
N THR A 2 27.04 67.26 -53.67
CA THR A 2 26.74 67.16 -55.10
C THR A 2 25.99 65.86 -55.37
N ASN A 3 25.10 65.83 -56.37
CA ASN A 3 24.25 64.65 -56.66
C ASN A 3 25.05 63.37 -56.89
N GLU A 4 26.29 63.47 -57.36
CA GLU A 4 27.21 62.35 -57.58
C GLU A 4 27.64 61.68 -56.26
N GLU A 5 27.90 62.46 -55.21
CA GLU A 5 28.27 61.94 -53.88
C GLU A 5 27.10 61.16 -53.26
N LEU A 6 25.87 61.62 -53.50
CA LEU A 6 24.66 60.97 -52.99
C LEU A 6 24.35 59.65 -53.73
N ILE A 7 24.70 59.57 -55.01
CA ILE A 7 24.55 58.36 -55.82
C ILE A 7 25.58 57.31 -55.39
N VAL A 8 26.85 57.70 -55.22
CA VAL A 8 27.91 56.80 -54.74
C VAL A 8 27.59 56.27 -53.35
N GLN A 9 27.13 57.13 -52.43
CA GLN A 9 26.74 56.71 -51.09
C GLN A 9 25.57 55.70 -51.09
N ARG A 10 24.59 55.86 -51.99
CA ARG A 10 23.48 54.90 -52.13
C ARG A 10 23.92 53.58 -52.77
N LEU A 11 24.85 53.63 -53.71
CA LEU A 11 25.46 52.43 -54.30
C LEU A 11 26.25 51.65 -53.25
N ASP A 12 27.07 52.33 -52.44
CA ASP A 12 27.81 51.70 -51.34
C ASP A 12 26.85 51.10 -50.30
N GLN A 13 25.74 51.77 -50.03
CA GLN A 13 24.71 51.25 -49.11
C GLN A 13 24.01 50.00 -49.68
N LEU A 14 23.68 50.00 -50.98
CA LEU A 14 23.11 48.84 -51.66
C LEU A 14 24.11 47.67 -51.70
N GLU A 15 25.38 47.95 -51.96
CA GLU A 15 26.44 46.93 -52.00
C GLU A 15 26.66 46.30 -50.62
N SER A 16 26.64 47.10 -49.54
CA SER A 16 26.72 46.58 -48.17
C SER A 16 25.51 45.71 -47.77
N GLN A 17 24.33 45.96 -48.36
CA GLN A 17 23.11 45.19 -48.11
C GLN A 17 23.04 43.92 -48.97
N ILE A 18 23.68 43.91 -50.15
CA ILE A 18 23.69 42.77 -51.07
C ILE A 18 24.85 41.80 -50.78
N GLN A 19 25.95 42.26 -50.18
CA GLN A 19 27.08 41.39 -49.82
C GLN A 19 26.70 40.20 -48.92
N PRO A 20 25.92 40.37 -47.83
CA PRO A 20 25.50 39.24 -46.97
C PRO A 20 24.58 38.26 -47.71
N LEU A 21 23.70 38.76 -48.59
CA LEU A 21 22.81 37.95 -49.43
C LEU A 21 23.58 37.15 -50.47
N THR A 22 24.63 37.73 -51.04
CA THR A 22 25.49 37.08 -52.03
C THR A 22 26.41 36.04 -51.37
N ALA A 23 26.93 36.35 -50.18
CA ALA A 23 27.70 35.41 -49.36
C ALA A 23 26.84 34.22 -48.93
N PHE A 24 25.60 34.45 -48.50
CA PHE A 24 24.65 33.39 -48.16
C PHE A 24 24.28 32.54 -49.38
N ALA A 25 24.01 33.17 -50.54
CA ALA A 25 23.71 32.45 -51.78
C ALA A 25 24.89 31.59 -52.26
N ARG A 26 26.12 32.08 -52.10
CA ARG A 26 27.34 31.33 -52.44
C ARG A 26 27.57 30.16 -51.47
N ALA A 27 27.44 30.38 -50.15
CA ALA A 27 27.55 29.32 -49.15
C ALA A 27 26.46 28.24 -49.31
N ALA A 28 25.23 28.62 -49.68
CA ALA A 28 24.17 27.67 -50.00
C ALA A 28 24.44 26.91 -51.32
N GLY A 29 25.05 27.56 -52.30
CA GLY A 29 25.52 26.94 -53.54
C GLY A 29 26.63 25.92 -53.30
N GLU A 30 27.65 26.28 -52.52
CA GLU A 30 28.77 25.42 -52.13
C GLU A 30 28.30 24.22 -51.30
N LEU A 31 27.43 24.42 -50.30
CA LEU A 31 26.83 23.32 -49.54
C LEU A 31 26.04 22.37 -50.45
N ARG A 32 25.33 22.90 -51.45
CA ARG A 32 24.62 22.09 -52.45
C ARG A 32 25.60 21.32 -53.32
N GLU A 33 26.71 21.92 -53.74
CA GLU A 33 27.71 21.33 -54.64
C GLU A 33 28.59 20.29 -53.93
N GLU A 34 28.88 20.49 -52.64
CA GLU A 34 29.64 19.55 -51.79
C GLU A 34 28.77 18.40 -51.27
N LEU A 35 27.51 18.65 -50.93
CA LEU A 35 26.58 17.61 -50.47
C LEU A 35 25.96 16.83 -51.63
N ALA A 36 25.71 17.43 -52.79
CA ALA A 36 25.10 16.74 -53.93
C ALA A 36 25.77 15.40 -54.30
N PRO A 37 27.12 15.31 -54.45
CA PRO A 37 27.77 14.05 -54.76
C PRO A 37 27.71 13.06 -53.60
N ARG A 38 27.93 13.53 -52.36
CA ARG A 38 27.92 12.67 -51.16
C ARG A 38 26.54 12.15 -50.79
N VAL A 39 25.48 12.91 -51.07
CA VAL A 39 24.09 12.47 -50.90
C VAL A 39 23.79 11.35 -51.87
N ASN A 40 24.23 11.47 -53.13
CA ASN A 40 24.01 10.43 -54.13
C ASN A 40 24.79 9.14 -53.79
N GLU A 41 26.03 9.27 -53.32
CA GLU A 41 26.84 8.15 -52.83
C GLU A 41 26.25 7.49 -51.58
N ALA A 42 25.80 8.28 -50.59
CA ALA A 42 25.18 7.76 -49.36
C ALA A 42 23.84 7.07 -49.63
N VAL A 43 23.03 7.63 -50.53
CA VAL A 43 21.77 7.01 -50.98
C VAL A 43 22.06 5.71 -51.74
N SER A 44 23.08 5.70 -52.61
CA SER A 44 23.47 4.50 -53.36
C SER A 44 24.04 3.40 -52.47
N ALA A 45 24.83 3.76 -51.45
CA ALA A 45 25.35 2.83 -50.46
C ALA A 45 24.22 2.24 -49.59
N LEU A 46 23.30 3.07 -49.10
CA LEU A 46 22.11 2.60 -48.40
C LEU A 46 21.26 1.68 -49.28
N ILE A 47 21.05 2.00 -50.56
CA ILE A 47 20.32 1.13 -51.48
C ILE A 47 21.04 -0.20 -51.69
N ALA A 48 22.36 -0.21 -51.83
CA ALA A 48 23.15 -1.42 -52.02
C ALA A 48 23.14 -2.32 -50.76
N GLU A 49 23.21 -1.72 -49.57
CA GLU A 49 23.18 -2.43 -48.29
C GLU A 49 21.78 -2.93 -47.93
N LEU A 50 20.74 -2.18 -48.33
CA LEU A 50 19.34 -2.59 -48.19
C LEU A 50 18.89 -3.57 -49.28
N ALA A 51 19.59 -3.65 -50.41
CA ALA A 51 19.37 -4.68 -51.44
C ALA A 51 19.83 -6.08 -50.99
N ASP A 52 20.67 -6.16 -49.95
CA ASP A 52 21.07 -7.40 -49.28
C ASP A 52 20.02 -7.90 -48.26
N VAL A 53 19.00 -7.07 -47.97
CA VAL A 53 17.84 -7.41 -47.13
C VAL A 53 16.71 -7.93 -48.03
N GLU A 54 16.45 -9.23 -47.99
CA GLU A 54 15.54 -10.01 -48.86
C GLU A 54 14.35 -9.27 -49.52
N ALA A 55 14.31 -9.39 -50.86
CA ALA A 55 13.19 -9.43 -51.85
C ALA A 55 12.00 -8.44 -51.82
N ASP A 56 11.67 -7.76 -50.72
CA ASP A 56 10.47 -6.89 -50.65
C ASP A 56 10.80 -5.40 -50.46
N PHE A 57 12.08 -5.04 -50.36
CA PHE A 57 12.48 -3.65 -50.15
C PHE A 57 12.58 -2.88 -51.48
N ARG A 58 11.59 -2.03 -51.78
CA ARG A 58 11.63 -1.13 -52.95
C ARG A 58 12.01 0.28 -52.55
N VAL A 59 12.72 0.98 -53.44
CA VAL A 59 13.08 2.40 -53.26
C VAL A 59 11.82 3.27 -53.07
N GLU A 60 10.71 2.90 -53.70
CA GLU A 60 9.42 3.56 -53.50
C GLU A 60 8.92 3.46 -52.04
N ASP A 61 9.19 2.36 -51.35
CA ASP A 61 8.81 2.15 -49.95
C ASP A 61 9.64 3.02 -49.01
N LEU A 62 10.92 3.24 -49.32
CA LEU A 62 11.77 4.20 -48.61
C LEU A 62 11.21 5.63 -48.75
N VAL A 63 10.86 6.05 -49.97
CA VAL A 63 10.27 7.38 -50.22
C VAL A 63 8.92 7.52 -49.52
N PHE A 64 8.10 6.45 -49.52
CA PHE A 64 6.82 6.42 -48.82
C PHE A 64 7.01 6.50 -47.30
N LEU A 65 8.00 5.79 -46.75
CA LEU A 65 8.38 5.85 -45.34
C LEU A 65 8.82 7.25 -44.95
N VAL A 66 9.71 7.88 -45.73
CA VAL A 66 10.16 9.26 -45.50
C VAL A 66 8.98 10.23 -45.53
N LYS A 67 8.07 10.12 -46.51
CA LYS A 67 6.83 10.92 -46.54
C LYS A 67 5.94 10.65 -45.33
N LYS A 68 5.82 9.40 -44.89
CA LYS A 68 5.03 9.00 -43.71
C LYS A 68 5.62 9.56 -42.42
N LEU A 69 6.95 9.53 -42.28
CA LEU A 69 7.67 10.15 -41.16
C LEU A 69 7.49 11.66 -41.14
N MET A 70 7.65 12.33 -42.29
CA MET A 70 7.41 13.78 -42.41
C MET A 70 5.96 14.15 -42.09
N ARG A 71 4.98 13.37 -42.58
CA ARG A 71 3.56 13.62 -42.31
C ARG A 71 3.19 13.35 -40.85
N ASN A 72 3.88 12.44 -40.19
CA ASN A 72 3.66 12.07 -38.79
C ASN A 72 4.69 12.68 -37.83
N ILE A 73 5.43 13.70 -38.25
CA ILE A 73 6.50 14.30 -37.43
C ILE A 73 5.95 14.83 -36.09
N ASN A 74 4.71 15.32 -36.08
CA ASN A 74 4.03 15.77 -34.86
C ASN A 74 3.77 14.61 -33.88
N ASN A 75 3.40 13.42 -34.39
CA ASN A 75 3.17 12.25 -33.55
C ASN A 75 4.51 11.69 -33.03
N LEU A 76 5.58 11.76 -33.83
CA LEU A 76 6.92 11.39 -33.38
C LEU A 76 7.43 12.34 -32.29
N ASN A 77 7.26 13.66 -32.48
CA ASN A 77 7.61 14.64 -31.46
C ASN A 77 6.83 14.38 -30.17
N PHE A 78 5.51 14.14 -30.26
CA PHE A 78 4.71 13.79 -29.10
C PHE A 78 5.21 12.50 -28.40
N ALA A 79 5.57 11.47 -29.16
CA ALA A 79 6.11 10.23 -28.58
C ALA A 79 7.47 10.45 -27.90
N LEU A 80 8.34 11.28 -28.49
CA LEU A 80 9.62 11.67 -27.90
C LEU A 80 9.43 12.50 -26.63
N ASP A 81 8.47 13.42 -26.62
CA ASP A 81 8.10 14.19 -25.44
C ASP A 81 7.57 13.28 -24.32
N GLN A 82 6.77 12.26 -24.66
CA GLN A 82 6.35 11.28 -23.65
C GLN A 82 7.47 10.39 -23.14
N PHE A 83 8.41 10.03 -24.01
CA PHE A 83 9.59 9.30 -23.58
C PHE A 83 10.44 10.16 -22.62
N LYS A 84 10.60 11.45 -22.92
CA LYS A 84 11.24 12.41 -22.03
C LYS A 84 10.53 12.49 -20.68
N ASN A 85 9.20 12.61 -20.68
CA ASN A 85 8.41 12.63 -19.43
C ASN A 85 8.58 11.35 -18.60
N LEU A 86 8.67 10.18 -19.25
CA LEU A 86 8.89 8.90 -18.57
C LEU A 86 10.29 8.83 -17.96
N VAL A 87 11.31 9.28 -18.69
CA VAL A 87 12.68 9.38 -18.18
C VAL A 87 12.76 10.37 -17.02
N ASP A 88 12.14 11.54 -17.15
CA ASP A 88 12.09 12.57 -16.09
C ASP A 88 11.36 12.02 -14.85
N PHE A 89 10.27 11.27 -15.03
CA PHE A 89 9.60 10.56 -13.94
C PHE A 89 10.50 9.51 -13.30
N ALA A 90 11.19 8.68 -14.09
CA ALA A 90 12.07 7.65 -13.57
C ALA A 90 13.24 8.25 -12.76
N LEU A 91 13.85 9.33 -13.25
CA LEU A 91 14.89 10.08 -12.55
C LEU A 91 14.37 10.75 -11.27
N THR A 92 13.13 11.25 -11.29
CA THR A 92 12.49 11.85 -10.11
C THR A 92 12.10 10.80 -9.07
N ALA A 93 11.65 9.63 -9.52
CA ALA A 93 11.26 8.52 -8.66
C ALA A 93 12.47 7.74 -8.12
N GLU A 94 13.61 7.74 -8.82
CA GLU A 94 14.81 6.98 -8.43
C GLU A 94 15.26 7.25 -6.98
N PRO A 95 15.41 8.51 -6.50
CA PRO A 95 15.76 8.77 -5.10
C PRO A 95 14.70 8.28 -4.11
N LEU A 96 13.42 8.42 -4.46
CA LEU A 96 12.31 7.94 -3.64
C LEU A 96 12.34 6.42 -3.55
N LEU A 97 12.49 5.72 -4.67
CA LEU A 97 12.59 4.27 -4.70
C LEU A 97 13.82 3.77 -3.94
N LYS A 98 14.99 4.40 -4.10
CA LYS A 98 16.21 4.06 -3.35
C LYS A 98 16.04 4.21 -1.84
N THR A 99 15.13 5.06 -1.38
CA THR A 99 14.86 5.27 0.06
C THR A 99 13.71 4.39 0.55
N SER A 100 12.60 4.35 -0.20
CA SER A 100 11.36 3.68 0.19
C SER A 100 11.41 2.16 0.01
N VAL A 101 12.09 1.65 -1.03
CA VAL A 101 12.17 0.19 -1.25
C VAL A 101 12.89 -0.50 -0.10
N PRO A 102 14.07 -0.04 0.38
CA PRO A 102 14.71 -0.63 1.56
C PRO A 102 13.85 -0.54 2.82
N GLN A 103 13.12 0.57 3.02
CA GLN A 103 12.20 0.71 4.14
C GLN A 103 11.06 -0.30 4.08
N LEU A 104 10.44 -0.47 2.91
CA LEU A 104 9.40 -1.47 2.69
C LEU A 104 9.93 -2.89 2.91
N ILE A 105 11.12 -3.21 2.40
CA ILE A 105 11.77 -4.50 2.65
C ILE A 105 11.98 -4.69 4.15
N SER A 106 12.55 -3.71 4.85
CA SER A 106 12.78 -3.82 6.30
C SER A 106 11.49 -3.99 7.10
N TYR A 107 10.41 -3.34 6.67
CA TYR A 107 9.09 -3.48 7.28
C TYR A 107 8.53 -4.88 7.06
N VAL A 108 8.58 -5.39 5.83
CA VAL A 108 8.14 -6.75 5.49
C VAL A 108 8.98 -7.81 6.22
N ASP A 109 10.30 -7.64 6.27
CA ASP A 109 11.22 -8.51 7.03
C ASP A 109 10.86 -8.50 8.52
N ASN A 110 10.55 -7.33 9.10
CA ASN A 110 10.13 -7.24 10.49
C ASN A 110 8.81 -7.99 10.75
N LEU A 111 7.84 -7.89 9.83
CA LEU A 111 6.60 -8.66 9.90
C LEU A 111 6.88 -10.17 9.83
N GLU A 112 7.81 -10.60 8.99
CA GLU A 112 8.20 -12.00 8.87
C GLU A 112 8.91 -12.53 10.13
N GLN A 113 9.90 -11.78 10.65
CA GLN A 113 10.63 -12.11 11.86
C GLN A 113 9.71 -12.21 13.08
N ASN A 114 8.81 -11.24 13.23
CA ASN A 114 7.78 -11.24 14.27
C ASN A 114 6.70 -12.32 14.05
N GLY A 115 6.77 -13.06 12.93
CA GLY A 115 5.87 -14.17 12.65
C GLY A 115 4.45 -13.75 12.26
N VAL A 116 4.24 -12.49 11.88
CA VAL A 116 2.94 -11.97 11.46
C VAL A 116 2.40 -12.74 10.26
N PHE A 117 3.26 -13.05 9.28
CA PHE A 117 2.85 -13.90 8.15
C PHE A 117 2.44 -15.30 8.58
N ARG A 118 3.17 -15.92 9.52
CA ARG A 118 2.79 -17.23 10.09
C ARG A 118 1.43 -17.17 10.78
N LEU A 119 1.16 -16.11 11.55
CA LEU A 119 -0.14 -15.91 12.20
C LEU A 119 -1.27 -15.73 11.18
N ILE A 120 -1.03 -14.98 10.10
CA ILE A 120 -2.01 -14.82 9.01
C ILE A 120 -2.28 -16.18 8.35
N THR A 121 -1.24 -16.94 8.00
CA THR A 121 -1.39 -18.27 7.40
C THR A 121 -2.21 -19.19 8.31
N VAL A 122 -1.81 -19.34 9.58
CA VAL A 122 -2.55 -20.15 10.55
C VAL A 122 -3.98 -19.65 10.73
N GLY A 123 -4.18 -18.33 10.80
CA GLY A 123 -5.50 -17.72 10.87
C GLY A 123 -6.37 -18.09 9.68
N THR A 124 -5.84 -18.02 8.46
CA THR A 124 -6.57 -18.42 7.25
C THR A 124 -6.86 -19.92 7.20
N GLU A 125 -5.96 -20.78 7.70
CA GLU A 125 -6.21 -22.22 7.81
C GLU A 125 -7.32 -22.53 8.81
N VAL A 126 -7.31 -21.87 9.97
CA VAL A 126 -8.38 -21.96 10.97
C VAL A 126 -9.70 -21.50 10.36
N LEU A 127 -9.73 -20.35 9.69
CA LEU A 127 -10.93 -19.84 9.01
C LEU A 127 -11.45 -20.82 7.96
N LYS A 128 -10.56 -21.41 7.16
CA LYS A 128 -10.93 -22.44 6.17
C LYS A 128 -11.49 -23.68 6.83
N LYS A 129 -10.87 -24.17 7.91
CA LYS A 129 -11.33 -25.35 8.65
C LYS A 129 -12.69 -25.10 9.28
N VAL A 130 -12.86 -23.98 9.98
CA VAL A 130 -14.13 -23.54 10.57
C VAL A 130 -15.19 -23.41 9.48
N GLY A 131 -14.91 -22.72 8.38
CA GLY A 131 -15.86 -22.54 7.28
C GLY A 131 -16.20 -23.83 6.52
N SER A 132 -15.35 -24.85 6.57
CA SER A 132 -15.62 -26.18 6.01
C SER A 132 -16.36 -27.12 6.95
N THR A 133 -16.28 -26.88 8.26
CA THR A 133 -16.90 -27.74 9.30
C THR A 133 -18.25 -27.20 9.77
N TYR A 134 -18.39 -25.89 9.82
CA TYR A 134 -19.59 -25.21 10.31
C TYR A 134 -20.25 -24.44 9.17
N SER A 135 -21.57 -24.52 9.11
CA SER A 135 -22.37 -23.67 8.25
C SER A 135 -22.29 -22.20 8.69
N VAL A 136 -22.71 -21.30 7.79
CA VAL A 136 -22.77 -19.85 8.07
C VAL A 136 -23.64 -19.56 9.30
N GLU A 137 -24.71 -20.34 9.50
CA GLU A 137 -25.63 -20.15 10.62
C GLU A 137 -25.01 -20.60 11.95
N GLU A 138 -24.29 -21.73 11.96
CA GLU A 138 -23.56 -22.20 13.15
C GLU A 138 -22.43 -21.23 13.53
N MET A 139 -21.73 -20.64 12.55
CA MET A 139 -20.73 -19.60 12.83
C MET A 139 -21.34 -18.34 13.45
N ARG A 140 -22.56 -17.94 13.04
CA ARG A 140 -23.29 -16.84 13.69
C ARG A 140 -23.63 -17.15 15.14
N GLN A 141 -24.13 -18.36 15.40
CA GLN A 141 -24.43 -18.79 16.77
C GLN A 141 -23.18 -18.83 17.65
N ILE A 142 -22.03 -19.29 17.11
CA ILE A 142 -20.75 -19.24 17.83
C ILE A 142 -20.35 -17.78 18.12
N GLY A 143 -20.49 -16.89 17.13
CA GLY A 143 -20.23 -15.45 17.30
C GLY A 143 -21.09 -14.83 18.40
N ASP A 144 -22.39 -15.09 18.39
CA ASP A 144 -23.34 -14.60 19.40
C ASP A 144 -23.01 -15.17 20.79
N GLY A 145 -22.65 -16.46 20.85
CA GLY A 145 -22.19 -17.13 22.06
C GLY A 145 -20.91 -16.51 22.64
N LEU A 146 -19.95 -16.14 21.78
CA LEU A 146 -18.73 -15.46 22.20
C LEU A 146 -19.02 -14.06 22.77
N VAL A 147 -19.92 -13.30 22.14
CA VAL A 147 -20.34 -11.98 22.66
C VAL A 147 -21.01 -12.14 24.03
N HIS A 148 -21.88 -13.15 24.18
CA HIS A 148 -22.49 -13.46 25.46
C HIS A 148 -21.45 -13.84 26.53
N PHE A 149 -20.47 -14.67 26.17
CA PHE A 149 -19.38 -15.08 27.05
C PHE A 149 -18.52 -13.89 27.49
N ILE A 150 -18.16 -12.98 26.57
CA ILE A 150 -17.48 -11.72 26.92
C ILE A 150 -18.34 -10.88 27.87
N GLY A 151 -19.65 -10.85 27.68
CA GLY A 151 -20.60 -10.21 28.59
C GLY A 151 -20.59 -10.81 29.99
N ILE A 152 -20.49 -12.14 30.11
CA ILE A 152 -20.32 -12.83 31.40
C ILE A 152 -18.98 -12.47 32.02
N LEU A 153 -17.90 -12.55 31.25
CA LEU A 153 -16.56 -12.22 31.73
C LEU A 153 -16.51 -10.79 32.29
N LYS A 154 -17.13 -9.82 31.60
CA LYS A 154 -17.26 -8.44 32.08
C LYS A 154 -17.99 -8.34 33.42
N LYS A 155 -19.04 -9.15 33.64
CA LYS A 155 -19.78 -9.20 34.91
C LYS A 155 -18.95 -9.83 36.03
N LEU A 156 -18.15 -10.86 35.72
CA LEU A 156 -17.23 -11.49 36.67
C LEU A 156 -16.06 -10.56 37.05
N THR A 157 -15.61 -9.72 36.11
CA THR A 157 -14.59 -8.69 36.37
C THR A 157 -15.17 -7.38 36.92
N ALA A 158 -16.47 -7.34 37.25
CA ALA A 158 -17.06 -6.16 37.85
C ALA A 158 -16.52 -5.96 39.28
N PRO A 159 -16.36 -4.71 39.76
CA PRO A 159 -15.76 -4.44 41.08
C PRO A 159 -16.42 -5.21 42.22
N ALA A 160 -17.76 -5.34 42.21
CA ALA A 160 -18.49 -6.08 43.23
C ALA A 160 -18.20 -7.60 43.21
N ALA A 161 -18.04 -8.20 42.03
CA ALA A 161 -17.73 -9.63 41.92
C ALA A 161 -16.28 -9.92 42.35
N LEU A 162 -15.35 -9.02 41.99
CA LEU A 162 -13.96 -9.10 42.41
C LEU A 162 -13.81 -8.90 43.93
N ASP A 163 -14.51 -7.93 44.53
CA ASP A 163 -14.51 -7.70 45.99
C ASP A 163 -15.08 -8.90 46.76
N LEU A 164 -16.15 -9.52 46.26
CA LEU A 164 -16.68 -10.77 46.85
C LEU A 164 -15.68 -11.93 46.74
N LEU A 165 -15.03 -12.08 45.58
CA LEU A 165 -14.04 -13.12 45.35
C LEU A 165 -12.81 -12.93 46.26
N ASP A 166 -12.33 -11.70 46.39
CA ASP A 166 -11.20 -11.33 47.24
C ASP A 166 -11.51 -11.63 48.73
N ARG A 167 -12.65 -11.15 49.23
CA ARG A 167 -13.11 -11.44 50.59
C ARG A 167 -13.30 -12.93 50.87
N ALA A 168 -13.79 -13.69 49.88
CA ALA A 168 -13.95 -15.13 50.00
C ALA A 168 -12.60 -15.87 50.00
N ALA A 169 -11.64 -15.41 49.18
CA ALA A 169 -10.30 -15.97 49.09
C ALA A 169 -9.46 -15.72 50.36
N GLU A 170 -9.77 -14.69 51.14
CA GLU A 170 -9.14 -14.42 52.43
C GLU A 170 -9.70 -15.26 53.58
N LEU A 171 -10.86 -15.91 53.44
CA LEU A 171 -11.49 -16.70 54.51
C LEU A 171 -10.57 -17.81 55.06
N PRO A 172 -9.85 -18.60 54.23
CA PRO A 172 -8.94 -19.63 54.72
C PRO A 172 -7.74 -19.08 55.50
N ALA A 173 -7.34 -17.82 55.28
CA ALA A 173 -6.28 -17.19 56.05
C ALA A 173 -6.75 -16.69 57.43
N ARG A 174 -8.06 -16.50 57.60
CA ARG A 174 -8.70 -15.97 58.81
C ARG A 174 -9.39 -17.03 59.66
N VAL A 175 -9.68 -18.20 59.08
CA VAL A 175 -10.35 -19.31 59.74
C VAL A 175 -9.45 -20.53 59.69
N ASP A 176 -9.19 -21.16 60.84
CA ASP A 176 -8.50 -22.45 60.88
C ASP A 176 -9.47 -23.57 60.45
N VAL A 177 -9.65 -23.70 59.14
CA VAL A 177 -10.49 -24.74 58.53
C VAL A 177 -9.86 -26.13 58.72
N THR A 178 -8.54 -26.20 58.93
CA THR A 178 -7.81 -27.45 59.10
C THR A 178 -8.03 -28.14 60.44
N HIS A 179 -8.32 -27.38 61.50
CA HIS A 179 -8.60 -27.91 62.84
C HIS A 179 -10.05 -27.73 63.28
N ALA A 180 -10.98 -27.50 62.34
CA ALA A 180 -12.39 -27.32 62.65
C ALA A 180 -12.97 -28.57 63.34
N GLN A 181 -13.45 -28.42 64.58
CA GLN A 181 -14.06 -29.52 65.33
C GLN A 181 -15.52 -29.74 64.93
N PRO A 182 -15.99 -30.99 64.87
CA PRO A 182 -17.38 -31.28 64.59
C PRO A 182 -18.28 -30.72 65.71
N VAL A 183 -19.27 -29.92 65.32
CA VAL A 183 -20.25 -29.36 66.26
C VAL A 183 -21.32 -30.42 66.52
N GLY A 184 -21.38 -30.93 67.76
CA GLY A 184 -22.41 -31.89 68.19
C GLY A 184 -23.81 -31.27 68.27
N PHE A 185 -24.85 -32.09 68.45
CA PHE A 185 -26.26 -31.65 68.51
C PHE A 185 -26.50 -30.47 69.46
N TRP A 186 -25.95 -30.52 70.67
CA TRP A 186 -26.04 -29.44 71.65
C TRP A 186 -25.21 -28.21 71.27
N GLY A 187 -24.07 -28.41 70.61
CA GLY A 187 -23.26 -27.33 70.07
C GLY A 187 -23.96 -26.57 68.96
N MET A 188 -24.74 -27.25 68.12
CA MET A 188 -25.54 -26.60 67.07
C MET A 188 -26.66 -25.74 67.67
N ILE A 189 -27.30 -26.21 68.74
CA ILE A 189 -28.32 -25.43 69.46
C ILE A 189 -27.70 -24.20 70.13
N GLY A 190 -26.53 -24.35 70.77
CA GLY A 190 -25.80 -23.23 71.35
C GLY A 190 -25.32 -22.21 70.30
N ALA A 191 -24.83 -22.70 69.17
CA ALA A 191 -24.38 -21.90 68.03
C ALA A 191 -25.49 -21.03 67.43
N MET A 192 -26.75 -21.47 67.46
CA MET A 192 -27.88 -20.63 67.03
C MET A 192 -28.12 -19.41 67.94
N GLY A 193 -27.58 -19.39 69.16
CA GLY A 193 -27.61 -18.23 70.04
C GLY A 193 -26.46 -17.23 69.82
N ASP A 194 -25.45 -17.61 69.03
CA ASP A 194 -24.28 -16.78 68.75
C ASP A 194 -24.57 -15.77 67.63
N LYS A 195 -24.28 -14.48 67.90
CA LYS A 195 -24.57 -13.39 66.96
C LYS A 195 -23.72 -13.44 65.69
N GLU A 196 -22.48 -13.94 65.75
CA GLU A 196 -21.59 -14.06 64.60
C GLU A 196 -22.08 -15.18 63.67
N ILE A 197 -22.50 -16.30 64.25
CA ILE A 197 -23.08 -17.42 63.51
C ILE A 197 -24.42 -17.03 62.87
N GLN A 198 -25.27 -16.30 63.59
CA GLN A 198 -26.51 -15.74 63.04
C GLN A 198 -26.25 -14.79 61.87
N GLN A 199 -25.22 -13.94 61.93
CA GLN A 199 -24.85 -13.06 60.82
C GLN A 199 -24.40 -13.85 59.59
N GLY A 200 -23.54 -14.86 59.76
CA GLY A 200 -23.11 -15.74 58.68
C GLY A 200 -24.27 -16.50 58.04
N LEU A 201 -25.15 -17.08 58.85
CA LEU A 201 -26.37 -17.73 58.39
C LEU A 201 -27.30 -16.73 57.66
N GLY A 202 -27.39 -15.50 58.13
CA GLY A 202 -28.12 -14.41 57.46
C GLY A 202 -27.61 -14.13 56.05
N VAL A 203 -26.28 -14.02 55.89
CA VAL A 203 -25.65 -13.84 54.57
C VAL A 203 -25.92 -15.05 53.66
N LEU A 204 -25.79 -16.28 54.18
CA LEU A 204 -26.11 -17.49 53.43
C LEU A 204 -27.57 -17.55 52.99
N MET A 205 -28.50 -17.13 53.84
CA MET A 205 -29.91 -17.04 53.49
C MET A 205 -30.16 -16.00 52.39
N GLU A 206 -29.52 -14.84 52.44
CA GLU A 206 -29.64 -13.83 51.38
C GLU A 206 -29.06 -14.31 50.04
N ILE A 207 -27.91 -14.99 50.06
CA ILE A 207 -27.36 -15.66 48.87
C ILE A 207 -28.35 -16.71 48.34
N THR A 208 -28.91 -17.53 49.24
CA THR A 208 -29.89 -18.58 48.88
C THR A 208 -31.18 -17.98 48.30
N LYS A 209 -31.69 -16.87 48.86
CA LYS A 209 -32.81 -16.12 48.30
C LYS A 209 -32.47 -15.56 46.92
N GLY A 210 -31.26 -15.04 46.74
CA GLY A 210 -30.75 -14.61 45.44
C GLY A 210 -30.74 -15.75 44.42
N LEU A 211 -30.25 -16.94 44.79
CA LEU A 211 -30.27 -18.13 43.94
C LEU A 211 -31.70 -18.57 43.57
N ALA A 212 -32.67 -18.39 44.46
CA ALA A 212 -34.06 -18.70 44.17
C ALA A 212 -34.62 -17.83 43.01
N THR A 213 -34.11 -16.62 42.81
CA THR A 213 -34.50 -15.76 41.67
C THR A 213 -34.03 -16.29 40.31
N LEU A 214 -33.03 -17.19 40.29
CA LEU A 214 -32.58 -17.87 39.07
C LEU A 214 -33.59 -18.90 38.56
N LYS A 215 -34.49 -19.40 39.43
CA LYS A 215 -35.56 -20.34 39.06
C LYS A 215 -36.71 -19.65 38.30
N THR A 216 -36.77 -18.32 38.30
CA THR A 216 -37.87 -17.52 37.75
C THR A 216 -37.57 -16.86 36.40
N GLN A 217 -36.46 -17.18 35.73
CA GLN A 217 -36.28 -16.83 34.31
C GLN A 217 -36.89 -17.94 33.43
N PRO A 218 -37.96 -17.69 32.66
CA PRO A 218 -38.31 -18.55 31.53
C PRO A 218 -37.23 -18.52 30.45
#